data_AF-A0A959I6P6-F1
#
_entry.id   AF-A0A959I6P6-F1
#
_cell.length_a   1.000
_cell.length_b   1.000
_cell.length_c   1.000
_cell.angle_alpha   90.00
_cell.angle_beta   90.00
_cell.angle_gamma   90.00
#
_symmetry.space_group_name_H-M   'P 1'
#
loop_
_entity.id
_entity.type
_entity.pdbx_description
1 polymer ?
#
loop_
_entity_poly.entity_id
_entity_poly.type
_entity_poly.pdbx_seq_one_letter_code
_entity_poly.pdbx_strand_id
1 'polypeptide(L)'
;HHCVLHTADRLATAGVQVERLPVDELGRMDYAGLEARIQTGAGHTLVSLMHANNEIGTMIDLRRVGDLCREAGVLFHSDTVQTMGHFPF
;
A
#
# COMPACT_ATOMS: atom_id res chain seq x y z
N HIS A 1 -9.90 1.11 4.90
CA HIS A 1 -10.92 1.21 3.85
C HIS A 1 -11.41 -0.18 3.42
N HIS A 2 -12.73 -0.41 3.45
CA HIS A 2 -13.33 -1.75 3.33
C HIS A 2 -13.13 -2.40 1.95
N CYS A 3 -13.15 -1.62 0.87
CA CYS A 3 -13.07 -2.11 -0.51
C CYS A 3 -11.75 -2.84 -0.81
N VAL A 4 -10.64 -2.37 -0.24
CA VAL A 4 -9.33 -3.01 -0.37
C VAL A 4 -9.21 -4.18 0.62
N LEU A 5 -9.59 -3.95 1.89
CA LEU A 5 -9.38 -4.95 2.94
C LEU A 5 -10.23 -6.21 2.75
N HIS A 6 -11.51 -6.08 2.41
CA HIS A 6 -12.37 -7.24 2.16
C HIS A 6 -11.94 -8.04 0.93
N THR A 7 -11.45 -7.36 -0.10
CA THR A 7 -10.92 -8.03 -1.28
C THR A 7 -9.66 -8.81 -0.92
N ALA A 8 -8.75 -8.22 -0.16
CA ALA A 8 -7.57 -8.91 0.36
C ALA A 8 -7.95 -10.11 1.24
N ASP A 9 -8.91 -9.95 2.15
CA ASP A 9 -9.37 -11.05 3.02
C ASP A 9 -9.97 -12.21 2.21
N ARG A 10 -10.73 -11.91 1.15
CA ARG A 10 -11.21 -12.95 0.23
C ARG A 10 -10.08 -13.62 -0.54
N LEU A 11 -9.09 -12.88 -1.02
CA LEU A 11 -7.93 -13.45 -1.71
C LEU A 11 -7.10 -14.35 -0.79
N ALA A 12 -7.01 -14.01 0.50
CA ALA A 12 -6.36 -14.87 1.49
C ALA A 12 -7.04 -16.25 1.59
N THR A 13 -8.38 -16.31 1.53
CA THR A 13 -9.09 -17.60 1.49
C THR A 13 -8.86 -18.41 0.21
N ALA A 14 -8.41 -17.75 -0.87
CA ALA A 14 -8.08 -18.38 -2.14
C ALA A 14 -6.59 -18.77 -2.27
N GLY A 15 -5.81 -18.66 -1.18
CA GLY A 15 -4.40 -19.06 -1.13
C GLY A 15 -3.39 -17.96 -1.45
N VAL A 16 -3.83 -16.70 -1.61
CA VAL A 16 -2.93 -15.55 -1.74
C VAL A 16 -2.37 -15.18 -0.37
N GLN A 17 -1.05 -14.98 -0.26
CA GLN A 17 -0.46 -14.45 0.96
C GLN A 17 -0.78 -12.96 1.08
N VAL A 18 -1.41 -12.57 2.19
CA VAL A 18 -1.77 -11.18 2.49
C VAL A 18 -1.02 -10.74 3.72
N GLU A 19 -0.20 -9.71 3.56
CA GLU A 19 0.49 -9.05 4.66
C GLU A 19 -0.10 -7.65 4.87
N ARG A 20 -0.36 -7.29 6.13
CA ARG A 20 -0.83 -5.96 6.51
C ARG A 20 0.33 -5.16 7.07
N LEU A 21 0.65 -4.04 6.42
CA LEU A 21 1.69 -3.13 6.87
C LEU A 21 1.20 -2.33 8.09
N PRO A 22 1.95 -2.34 9.21
CA PRO A 22 1.61 -1.49 10.34
C PRO A 22 1.83 -0.01 9.96
N VAL A 23 1.04 0.85 10.59
CA VAL A 23 1.24 2.31 10.59
C VAL A 23 1.42 2.78 12.03
N ASP A 24 2.08 3.92 12.21
CA ASP A 24 2.21 4.53 13.53
C ASP A 24 0.88 5.16 14.01
N GLU A 25 0.88 5.72 15.23
CA GLU A 25 -0.29 6.36 15.83
C GLU A 25 -0.81 7.58 15.04
N LEU A 26 0.02 8.14 14.16
CA LEU A 26 -0.34 9.24 13.26
C LEU A 26 -0.70 8.74 11.86
N GLY A 27 -0.84 7.43 11.67
CA GLY A 27 -1.14 6.82 10.37
C GLY A 27 0.00 6.92 9.36
N ARG A 28 1.23 7.18 9.79
CA ARG A 28 2.41 7.25 8.91
C ARG A 28 2.93 5.86 8.64
N MET A 29 3.35 5.66 7.40
CA MET A 29 3.90 4.40 6.93
C MET A 29 5.37 4.27 7.28
N ASP A 30 5.78 3.06 7.67
CA ASP A 30 7.19 2.68 7.74
C ASP A 30 7.69 2.25 6.34
N TYR A 31 8.35 3.18 5.65
CA TYR A 31 8.94 2.93 4.33
C TYR A 31 10.07 1.91 4.37
N ALA A 32 10.87 1.86 5.46
CA ALA A 32 11.95 0.90 5.58
C ALA A 32 11.38 -0.51 5.79
N GLY A 33 10.34 -0.63 6.61
CA GLY A 33 9.57 -1.85 6.79
C GLY A 33 8.89 -2.33 5.52
N LEU A 34 8.39 -1.40 4.67
CA LEU A 34 7.84 -1.72 3.35
C LEU A 34 8.93 -2.28 2.43
N GLU A 35 10.06 -1.58 2.30
CA GLU A 35 11.18 -1.99 1.46
C GLU A 35 11.69 -3.39 1.83
N ALA A 36 11.94 -3.64 3.12
CA ALA A 36 12.40 -4.93 3.60
C ALA A 36 11.42 -6.07 3.23
N ARG A 37 10.12 -5.84 3.37
CA ARG A 37 9.08 -6.83 3.03
C ARG A 37 9.04 -7.13 1.54
N ILE A 38 9.07 -6.09 0.71
CA ILE A 38 9.07 -6.24 -0.75
C ILE A 38 10.30 -7.06 -1.18
N GLN A 39 11.47 -6.78 -0.61
CA GLN A 39 12.71 -7.52 -0.92
C GLN A 39 12.68 -8.98 -0.48
N THR A 40 12.00 -9.29 0.63
CA THR A 40 11.84 -10.68 1.12
C THR A 40 10.69 -11.44 0.48
N GLY A 41 9.80 -10.75 -0.25
CA GLY A 41 8.66 -11.34 -0.92
C GLY A 41 9.09 -12.29 -2.04
N ALA A 42 8.48 -13.48 -2.10
CA ALA A 42 8.72 -14.43 -3.17
C ALA A 42 7.54 -14.44 -4.16
N GLY A 43 7.82 -14.26 -5.46
CA GLY A 43 6.84 -14.41 -6.53
C GLY A 43 6.17 -13.09 -6.97
N HIS A 44 4.96 -13.20 -7.52
CA HIS A 44 4.22 -12.04 -8.03
C HIS A 44 3.57 -11.26 -6.87
N THR A 45 4.09 -10.06 -6.59
CA THR A 45 3.63 -9.22 -5.48
C THR A 45 2.90 -7.97 -5.98
N LEU A 46 1.82 -7.61 -5.29
CA LEU A 46 1.10 -6.35 -5.44
C LEU A 46 1.13 -5.58 -4.11
N VAL A 47 1.69 -4.38 -4.13
CA VAL A 47 1.59 -3.41 -3.04
C VAL A 47 0.36 -2.54 -3.30
N SER A 48 -0.59 -2.52 -2.36
CA SER A 48 -1.82 -1.73 -2.47
C SER A 48 -1.97 -0.79 -1.29
N LEU A 49 -1.79 0.52 -1.52
CA LEU A 49 -1.78 1.53 -0.47
C LEU A 49 -2.70 2.71 -0.78
N MET A 50 -3.50 3.15 0.18
CA MET A 50 -4.33 4.34 0.03
C MET A 50 -3.46 5.60 0.06
N HIS A 51 -3.68 6.54 -0.86
CA HIS A 51 -2.88 7.76 -0.97
C HIS A 51 -3.04 8.67 0.26
N ALA A 52 -4.27 8.87 0.72
CA ALA A 52 -4.58 9.60 1.93
C ALA A 52 -5.54 8.80 2.82
N ASN A 53 -5.17 8.61 4.09
CA ASN A 53 -6.02 7.91 5.05
C ASN A 53 -7.32 8.68 5.29
N ASN A 54 -8.46 8.00 5.16
CA ASN A 54 -9.79 8.60 5.26
C ASN A 54 -10.23 8.95 6.69
N GLU A 55 -9.50 8.55 7.72
CA GLU A 55 -9.79 8.82 9.14
C GLU A 55 -8.87 9.90 9.72
N ILE A 56 -7.56 9.82 9.46
CA ILE A 56 -6.54 10.75 10.02
C ILE A 56 -6.06 11.78 8.98
N GLY A 57 -6.25 11.54 7.68
CA GLY A 57 -5.81 12.44 6.61
C GLY A 57 -4.33 12.30 6.22
N THR A 58 -3.59 11.41 6.88
CA THR A 58 -2.16 11.20 6.60
C THR A 58 -1.96 10.68 5.17
N MET A 59 -1.09 11.37 4.42
CA MET A 59 -0.75 11.02 3.04
C MET A 59 0.56 10.25 2.96
N ILE A 60 0.64 9.35 1.99
CA ILE A 60 1.88 8.67 1.60
C ILE A 60 2.53 9.39 0.40
N ASP A 61 3.84 9.26 0.27
CA ASP A 61 4.57 9.73 -0.91
C ASP A 61 4.47 8.69 -2.03
N LEU A 62 3.56 8.90 -2.98
CA LEU A 62 3.34 7.98 -4.10
C LEU A 62 4.58 7.78 -4.96
N ARG A 63 5.42 8.82 -5.14
CA ARG A 63 6.66 8.71 -5.92
C ARG A 63 7.63 7.78 -5.21
N ARG A 64 7.86 8.02 -3.92
CA ARG A 64 8.74 7.17 -3.11
C ARG A 64 8.29 5.72 -3.10
N VAL A 65 7.00 5.45 -2.91
CA VAL A 65 6.46 4.08 -2.94
C VAL A 65 6.60 3.45 -4.32
N GLY A 66 6.27 4.20 -5.37
CA GLY A 66 6.40 3.74 -6.75
C GLY A 66 7.84 3.38 -7.11
N ASP A 67 8.80 4.17 -6.67
CA ASP A 67 10.23 3.92 -6.87
C ASP A 67 10.69 2.65 -6.16
N LEU A 68 10.34 2.47 -4.88
CA LEU A 68 10.63 1.25 -4.12
C LEU A 68 10.05 -0.01 -4.81
N CYS A 69 8.80 0.08 -5.27
CA CYS A 69 8.14 -1.04 -5.95
C CYS A 69 8.81 -1.35 -7.29
N ARG A 70 9.15 -0.32 -8.06
CA ARG A 70 9.80 -0.44 -9.37
C ARG A 70 11.20 -1.02 -9.25
N GLU A 71 11.98 -0.60 -8.26
CA GLU A 71 13.32 -1.12 -7.99
C GLU A 71 13.30 -2.61 -7.63
N ALA A 72 12.26 -3.06 -6.92
CA ALA A 72 12.08 -4.46 -6.56
C ALA A 72 11.28 -5.29 -7.59
N GLY A 73 10.80 -4.70 -8.67
CA GLY A 73 10.04 -5.39 -9.71
C GLY A 73 8.64 -5.86 -9.30
N VAL A 74 8.01 -5.20 -8.32
CA VAL A 74 6.66 -5.51 -7.84
C VAL A 74 5.62 -4.51 -8.36
N LEU A 75 4.36 -4.92 -8.43
CA LEU A 75 3.28 -4.03 -8.87
C LEU A 75 2.87 -3.09 -7.74
N PHE A 76 2.54 -1.85 -8.11
CA PHE A 76 2.00 -0.85 -7.19
C PHE A 76 0.60 -0.41 -7.63
N HIS A 77 -0.34 -0.43 -6.68
CA HIS A 77 -1.67 0.12 -6.79
C HIS A 77 -1.89 1.14 -5.67
N SER A 78 -2.56 2.25 -5.99
CA SER A 78 -3.00 3.20 -4.98
C SER A 78 -4.47 3.56 -5.08
N ASP A 79 -5.16 3.52 -3.94
CA ASP A 79 -6.50 4.08 -3.79
C ASP A 79 -6.38 5.60 -3.58
N THR A 80 -6.75 6.37 -4.60
CA THR A 80 -6.64 7.83 -4.61
C THR A 80 -7.97 8.55 -4.38
N VAL A 81 -9.05 7.85 -4.00
CA VAL A 81 -10.42 8.40 -3.91
C VAL A 81 -10.49 9.70 -3.09
N GLN A 82 -9.70 9.80 -2.02
CA GLN A 82 -9.68 10.98 -1.13
C GLN A 82 -8.88 12.18 -1.67
N THR A 83 -8.13 12.00 -2.75
CA THR A 83 -7.15 12.99 -3.24
C THR A 83 -7.33 13.37 -4.70
N MET A 84 -7.96 12.49 -5.50
CA MET A 84 -8.28 12.75 -6.89
C MET A 84 -9.16 14.01 -6.99
N GLY A 85 -8.72 14.99 -7.78
CA GLY A 85 -9.42 16.28 -7.95
C GLY A 85 -9.13 17.32 -6.85
N HIS A 86 -8.40 16.95 -5.79
CA HIS A 86 -7.99 17.88 -4.72
C HIS A 86 -6.50 18.23 -4.79
N PHE A 87 -5.66 17.32 -5.28
CA PHE A 87 -4.21 17.50 -5.39
C PHE A 87 -3.69 17.24 -6.81
N PRO A 88 -2.61 17.91 -7.23
CA PRO A 88 -1.88 17.57 -8.44
C PRO A 88 -1.04 16.30 -8.24
N PHE A 89 -0.91 15.49 -9.29
CA PHE A 89 -0.12 14.25 -9.31
C PHE A 89 1.05 14.37 -10.28
#